data_AF-A0A661XQS0-F1
#
_entry.id   AF-A0A661XQS0-F1
#
_cell.length_a   1.000
_cell.length_b   1.000
_cell.length_c   1.000
_cell.angle_alpha   90.00
_cell.angle_beta   90.00
_cell.angle_gamma   90.00
#
_symmetry.space_group_name_H-M   'P 1'
#
loop_
_entity.id
_entity.type
_entity.pdbx_description
1 polymer ?
#
loop_
_entity_poly.entity_id
_entity_poly.type
_entity_poly.pdbx_seq_one_letter_code
_entity_poly.pdbx_strand_id
1 'polypeptide(L)' 'MGVSIQKNVSLKDYNTFGVDVRAYRFAIVQDQGSLVQLLRNAESEPWILGGGSNMLLTKDVDKLVLKIQITGIDIEEET' A
#
# COMPACT_ATOMS: atom_id res chain seq x y z
N MET A 1 -7.03 11.08 -11.40
CA MET A 1 -6.40 9.83 -11.86
C MET A 1 -6.89 8.73 -10.95
N GLY A 2 -7.30 7.58 -11.49
CA GLY A 2 -7.93 6.52 -10.70
C GLY A 2 -6.92 5.48 -10.23
N VAL A 3 -7.08 4.98 -9.00
CA VAL A 3 -6.30 3.84 -8.50
C VAL A 3 -6.95 2.53 -8.90
N SER A 4 -6.18 1.61 -9.46
CA SER A 4 -6.65 0.25 -9.76
C SER A 4 -6.55 -0.64 -8.53
N ILE A 5 -7.69 -1.18 -8.09
CA ILE A 5 -7.75 -2.14 -6.98
C ILE A 5 -7.74 -3.56 -7.55
N GLN A 6 -6.67 -4.29 -7.25
CA GLN A 6 -6.50 -5.69 -7.61
C GLN A 6 -7.05 -6.59 -6.51
N LYS A 7 -7.46 -7.81 -6.87
CA LYS A 7 -7.95 -8.82 -5.91
C LYS A 7 -6.95 -9.95 -5.78
N ASN A 8 -6.86 -10.53 -4.59
CA ASN A 8 -6.11 -11.74 -4.32
C ASN A 8 -4.62 -11.67 -4.75
N VAL A 9 -3.92 -10.61 -4.34
CA VAL A 9 -2.53 -10.33 -4.74
C VAL A 9 -1.56 -10.95 -3.75
N SER A 10 -0.53 -11.65 -4.23
CA SER A 10 0.57 -12.12 -3.37
C SER A 10 1.38 -10.94 -2.85
N LEU A 11 1.66 -10.95 -1.54
CA LEU A 11 2.48 -9.97 -0.85
C LEU A 11 3.97 -10.34 -0.82
N LYS A 12 4.36 -11.45 -1.45
CA LYS A 12 5.74 -11.97 -1.43
C LYS A 12 6.78 -10.92 -1.83
N ASP A 13 6.54 -10.20 -2.92
CA ASP A 13 7.45 -9.17 -3.44
C ASP A 13 7.32 -7.83 -2.72
N TYR A 14 6.42 -7.74 -1.73
CA TYR A 14 6.12 -6.53 -0.99
C TYR A 14 6.49 -6.61 0.50
N ASN A 15 7.18 -7.68 0.93
CA ASN A 15 7.78 -7.79 2.26
C ASN A 15 9.19 -8.40 2.17
N THR A 16 10.15 -7.90 2.95
CA THR A 16 11.56 -8.33 2.82
C THR A 16 11.85 -9.72 3.36
N PHE A 17 10.94 -10.31 4.15
CA PHE A 17 11.02 -11.72 4.52
C PHE A 17 10.68 -12.65 3.34
N GLY A 18 10.07 -12.14 2.27
CA GLY A 18 9.66 -12.95 1.11
C GLY A 18 8.56 -13.95 1.44
N VAL A 19 7.73 -13.69 2.46
CA VAL A 19 6.62 -14.57 2.83
C VAL A 19 5.49 -14.42 1.81
N ASP A 20 5.05 -15.53 1.23
CA ASP A 20 3.93 -15.58 0.30
C ASP A 20 2.60 -15.69 1.06
N VAL A 21 2.06 -14.55 1.45
CA VAL A 21 0.66 -14.39 1.90
C VAL A 21 -0.10 -13.53 0.90
N ARG A 22 -1.42 -13.59 0.91
CA ARG A 22 -2.26 -12.88 -0.06
C ARG A 22 -3.04 -11.74 0.59
N ALA A 23 -3.17 -10.64 -0.12
CA ALA A 23 -4.10 -9.56 0.19
C ALA A 23 -5.42 -9.78 -0.55
N TYR A 24 -6.55 -9.72 0.16
CA TYR A 24 -7.88 -9.84 -0.46
C TYR A 24 -8.10 -8.75 -1.51
N ARG A 25 -7.73 -7.51 -1.18
CA ARG A 25 -7.68 -6.37 -2.10
C ARG A 25 -6.33 -5.67 -1.95
N PHE A 26 -5.77 -5.20 -3.05
CA PHE A 26 -4.47 -4.53 -3.07
C PHE A 26 -4.48 -3.36 -4.04
N ALA A 27 -3.86 -2.25 -3.64
CA ALA A 27 -3.68 -1.10 -4.50
C ALA A 27 -2.34 -0.41 -4.20
N ILE A 28 -1.72 0.15 -5.24
CA ILE A 28 -0.54 1.00 -5.12
C ILE A 28 -1.00 2.45 -5.23
N VAL A 29 -0.56 3.28 -4.28
CA VAL A 29 -0.95 4.69 -4.18
C VAL A 29 0.29 5.56 -4.42
N GLN A 30 0.28 6.33 -5.50
CA GLN A 30 1.44 7.11 -5.95
C GLN A 30 1.27 8.62 -5.78
N ASP A 31 0.08 9.09 -5.42
CA ASP A 31 -0.22 10.51 -5.17
C ASP A 31 -1.16 10.70 -3.97
N GLN A 32 -1.08 11.88 -3.36
CA GLN A 32 -1.86 12.23 -2.18
C GLN A 32 -3.37 12.30 -2.47
N GLY A 33 -3.77 12.78 -3.66
CA GLY A 33 -5.19 12.93 -4.03
C GLY A 33 -5.90 11.57 -4.06
N SER A 34 -5.27 10.60 -4.70
CA SER A 34 -5.70 9.20 -4.74
C SER A 34 -5.81 8.58 -3.35
N LEU A 35 -4.83 8.83 -2.46
CA LEU A 35 -4.89 8.36 -1.07
C LEU A 35 -6.12 8.91 -0.34
N VAL A 36 -6.34 10.22 -0.42
CA VAL A 36 -7.48 10.89 0.22
C VAL A 36 -8.80 10.36 -0.32
N GLN A 37 -8.91 10.16 -1.64
CA GLN A 37 -10.12 9.62 -2.26
C GLN A 37 -10.40 8.19 -1.81
N LEU A 38 -9.37 7.33 -1.74
CA LEU A 38 -9.52 5.95 -1.27
C LEU A 38 -9.95 5.89 0.20
N LEU A 39 -9.33 6.71 1.06
CA LEU A 39 -9.68 6.74 2.48
C LEU A 39 -11.10 7.26 2.74
N ARG A 40 -11.56 8.24 1.96
CA ARG A 40 -12.94 8.75 2.06
C ARG A 40 -14.00 7.73 1.63
N ASN A 41 -13.67 6.88 0.65
CA ASN A 41 -14.59 5.89 0.08
C ASN A 41 -14.44 4.49 0.70
N ALA A 42 -13.53 4.31 1.66
CA ALA A 42 -13.28 3.01 2.25
C ALA A 42 -14.40 2.63 3.22
N GLU A 43 -15.02 1.47 3.01
CA GLU A 43 -16.03 0.91 3.92
C GLU A 43 -15.43 0.46 5.26
N SER A 44 -14.11 0.22 5.29
CA SER A 44 -13.36 -0.24 6.45
C SER A 44 -11.94 0.33 6.43
N GLU A 45 -11.31 0.40 7.59
CA GLU A 45 -9.91 0.83 7.71
C GLU A 45 -8.98 -0.05 6.85
N PRO A 46 -8.28 0.52 5.85
CA PRO A 46 -7.34 -0.22 5.03
C PRO A 46 -6.06 -0.54 5.81
N TRP A 47 -5.35 -1.57 5.37
CA TRP A 47 -4.05 -1.92 5.92
C TRP A 47 -2.94 -1.24 5.12
N ILE A 48 -2.08 -0.45 5.79
CA ILE A 48 -1.07 0.38 5.13
C ILE A 48 0.25 -0.37 5.02
N LEU A 49 0.81 -0.39 3.81
CA LEU A 49 2.08 -1.03 3.49
C LEU A 49 3.07 0.00 2.94
N GLY A 50 4.22 0.15 3.58
CA GLY A 50 5.35 0.91 3.02
C GLY A 50 6.24 0.03 2.14
N GLY A 51 7.54 0.00 2.47
CA GLY A 51 8.52 -0.90 1.83
C GLY A 51 8.41 -2.36 2.25
N GLY A 52 7.77 -2.67 3.39
CA GLY A 52 7.63 -4.04 3.88
C GLY A 52 8.88 -4.60 4.59
N SER A 53 9.81 -3.75 5.01
CA SER A 53 11.11 -4.15 5.56
C SER A 53 11.13 -4.50 7.05
N ASN A 54 10.04 -4.18 7.77
CA ASN A 54 9.93 -4.39 9.22
C ASN A 54 8.58 -5.00 9.59
N MET A 55 8.22 -6.10 8.93
CA MET A 55 6.98 -6.82 9.20
C MET A 55 7.14 -8.31 8.93
N LEU A 56 6.57 -9.13 9.80
CA LEU A 56 6.40 -10.55 9.56
C LEU A 56 4.92 -10.83 9.30
N LEU A 57 4.61 -11.17 8.04
CA LEU A 57 3.26 -11.56 7.66
C LEU A 57 3.07 -13.05 7.98
N THR A 58 2.09 -13.35 8.84
CA THR A 58 1.85 -14.72 9.33
C THR A 58 0.59 -15.36 8.76
N LYS A 59 -0.25 -14.58 8.07
CA LYS A 59 -1.51 -15.00 7.46
C LYS A 59 -1.92 -14.05 6.35
N ASP A 60 -2.84 -14.50 5.51
CA ASP A 60 -3.48 -13.66 4.52
C ASP A 60 -4.16 -12.43 5.15
N VAL A 61 -4.15 -11.34 4.41
CA VAL A 61 -4.70 -10.05 4.82
C VAL A 61 -6.08 -9.90 4.18
N ASP A 62 -7.12 -10.17 4.95
CA ASP A 62 -8.53 -10.04 4.53
C ASP A 62 -9.04 -8.58 4.60
N LYS A 63 -8.25 -7.66 4.01
CA LYS A 63 -8.53 -6.23 3.94
C LYS A 63 -8.05 -5.66 2.61
N LEU A 64 -8.40 -4.40 2.35
CA LEU A 64 -7.70 -3.59 1.36
C LEU A 64 -6.31 -3.22 1.88
N VAL A 65 -5.28 -3.70 1.21
CA VAL A 65 -3.89 -3.31 1.40
C VAL A 65 -3.56 -2.14 0.49
N LEU A 66 -3.09 -1.03 1.06
CA LEU A 66 -2.61 0.15 0.33
C LEU A 66 -1.09 0.21 0.43
N LYS A 67 -0.41 -0.04 -0.68
CA LYS A 67 1.04 0.19 -0.77
C LYS A 67 1.29 1.67 -1.07
N ILE A 68 1.87 2.39 -0.11
CA ILE A 68 2.20 3.80 -0.26
C ILE A 68 3.52 3.91 -1.03
N GLN A 69 3.45 4.51 -2.20
CA GLN A 69 4.57 4.81 -3.09
C GLN A 69 4.49 6.27 -3.56
N ILE A 70 4.06 7.16 -2.65
CA ILE A 70 4.13 8.60 -2.84
C ILE A 70 5.58 8.99 -2.63
N THR A 71 6.22 9.50 -3.67
CA THR A 71 7.62 9.92 -3.68
C THR A 71 7.72 11.40 -4.03
N GLY A 72 8.74 12.07 -3.53
CA GLY A 72 9.01 13.47 -3.81
C GLY A 72 10.06 13.96 -2.81
N ILE A 73 10.95 14.81 -3.27
CA ILE A 73 11.92 15.52 -2.44
C ILE A 73 11.90 16.95 -2.97
N ASP A 74 11.48 17.88 -2.13
CA ASP A 74 11.50 19.30 -2.43
C ASP A 74 12.58 19.95 -1.56
N ILE A 75 13.39 20.81 -2.17
CA ILE A 75 14.42 21.58 -1.49
C ILE A 75 13.89 23.00 -1.34
N GLU A 76 13.69 23.43 -0.10
CA GLU A 76 13.18 24.77 0.20
C GLU A 76 14.27 25.85 0.07
N GLU A 77 15.55 25.49 0.28
CA GLU A 77 16.73 26.37 0.12
C GLU A 77 17.98 25.50 -0.13
N GLU A 78 18.80 25.88 -1.11
CA GLU A 78 20.07 25.21 -1.45
C GLU A 78 21.23 26.15 -1.09
N THR A 79 22.18 25.67 -0.28
CA THR A 79 23.31 26.46 0.27
C THR A 79 24.58 26.33 -0.58
#